data_AF-A0A098B1S3-F1
#
_entry.id   AF-A0A098B1S3-F1
#
_cell.length_a   1.000
_cell.length_b   1.000
_cell.length_c   1.000
_cell.angle_alpha   90.00
_cell.angle_beta   90.00
_cell.angle_gamma   90.00
#
_symmetry.space_group_name_H-M   'P 1'
#
loop_
_entity.id
_entity.type
_entity.pdbx_description
1 polymer ?
#
loop_
_entity_poly.entity_id
_entity_poly.type
_entity_poly.pdbx_seq_one_letter_code
_entity_poly.pdbx_strand_id
1 'polypeptide(L)' 'MKRLDFNKFVEADFTYMRFVHVAKQESQMGMRERIDRELAVMIDDLMAINLEYNNVGKQVLAIWQGYWMAISALDIDVED' A
#
# COMPACT_ATOMS: atom_id res chain seq x y z
N MET A 1 -10.55 -5.56 6.63
CA MET A 1 -10.86 -4.31 5.90
C MET A 1 -11.32 -4.65 4.49
N LYS A 2 -12.28 -3.92 3.91
CA LYS A 2 -12.61 -4.08 2.46
C LYS A 2 -11.41 -3.64 1.60
N ARG A 3 -11.29 -4.14 0.36
CA ARG A 3 -10.27 -3.66 -0.60
C ARG A 3 -10.44 -2.15 -0.88
N LEU A 4 -9.34 -1.49 -1.26
CA LEU A 4 -9.38 -0.09 -1.69
C LEU A 4 -10.09 0.00 -3.05
N ASP A 5 -10.87 1.06 -3.25
CA ASP A 5 -11.56 1.33 -4.51
C ASP A 5 -10.78 2.36 -5.33
N PHE A 6 -9.91 1.87 -6.22
CA PHE A 6 -9.07 2.71 -7.08
C PHE A 6 -9.84 3.34 -8.26
N ASN A 7 -11.16 3.12 -8.39
CA ASN A 7 -11.99 3.92 -9.31
C ASN A 7 -12.09 5.39 -8.86
N LYS A 8 -11.72 5.68 -7.62
CA LYS A 8 -11.55 7.01 -7.06
C LYS A 8 -10.09 7.19 -6.66
N PHE A 9 -9.61 8.42 -6.66
CA PHE A 9 -8.28 8.72 -6.18
C PHE A 9 -8.14 8.34 -4.71
N VAL A 10 -7.17 7.47 -4.41
CA VAL A 10 -6.81 7.09 -3.03
C VAL A 10 -5.60 7.90 -2.58
N GLU A 11 -5.74 8.62 -1.48
CA GLU A 11 -4.66 9.44 -0.92
C GLU A 11 -3.62 8.61 -0.15
N ALA A 12 -2.40 9.14 -0.04
CA ALA A 12 -1.28 8.48 0.63
C ALA A 12 -1.55 8.18 2.12
N ASP A 13 -2.32 9.03 2.82
CA ASP A 13 -2.67 8.80 4.22
C ASP A 13 -3.55 7.54 4.41
N PHE A 14 -4.42 7.27 3.45
CA PHE A 14 -5.26 6.06 3.47
C PHE A 14 -4.44 4.80 3.20
N THR A 15 -3.51 4.85 2.23
CA THR A 15 -2.61 3.72 1.95
C THR A 15 -1.68 3.48 3.13
N TYR A 16 -1.14 4.54 3.75
CA TYR A 16 -0.38 4.48 5.00
C TYR A 16 -1.13 3.77 6.13
N MET A 17 -2.35 4.23 6.46
CA MET A 17 -3.15 3.62 7.53
C MET A 17 -3.42 2.14 7.26
N ARG A 18 -3.61 1.77 6.00
CA ARG A 18 -3.82 0.39 5.58
C ARG A 18 -2.57 -0.47 5.77
N PHE A 19 -1.39 0.01 5.38
CA PHE A 19 -0.14 -0.70 5.61
C PHE A 19 0.13 -0.90 7.10
N VAL A 20 -0.04 0.14 7.92
CA VAL A 20 0.11 0.03 9.38
C VAL A 20 -0.88 -0.98 9.97
N HIS A 21 -2.12 -0.98 9.50
CA HIS A 21 -3.12 -1.94 9.94
C HIS A 21 -2.71 -3.38 9.61
N VAL A 22 -2.29 -3.64 8.36
CA VAL A 22 -1.86 -4.98 7.92
C VAL A 22 -0.59 -5.44 8.63
N ALA A 23 0.36 -4.54 8.87
CA ALA A 23 1.58 -4.85 9.62
C ALA A 23 1.27 -5.36 11.04
N LYS A 24 0.28 -4.76 11.70
CA LYS A 24 -0.12 -5.08 13.09
C LYS A 24 -1.04 -6.29 13.23
N GLN A 25 -1.49 -6.90 12.13
CA GLN A 25 -2.29 -8.12 12.19
C GLN A 25 -1.44 -9.33 12.64
N GLU A 26 -1.98 -10.14 13.54
CA GLU A 26 -1.36 -11.41 13.93
C GLU A 26 -1.29 -12.36 12.74
N SER A 27 -0.10 -12.84 12.42
CA SER A 27 0.16 -13.72 11.28
C SER A 27 1.54 -14.37 11.44
N GLN A 28 1.75 -15.49 10.75
CA GLN A 28 3.03 -16.20 10.71
C GLN A 28 4.12 -15.47 9.91
N MET A 29 3.74 -14.59 8.98
CA MET A 29 4.66 -13.72 8.23
C MET A 29 5.26 -12.61 9.11
N GLY A 30 6.43 -12.08 8.74
CA GLY A 30 7.01 -10.89 9.37
C GLY A 30 6.22 -9.61 9.05
N MET A 31 6.39 -8.54 9.86
CA MET A 31 5.72 -7.25 9.60
C MET A 31 6.05 -6.69 8.21
N ARG A 32 7.33 -6.74 7.81
CA ARG A 32 7.78 -6.29 6.49
C ARG A 32 7.12 -7.08 5.35
N GLU A 33 7.17 -8.40 5.43
CA GLU A 33 6.58 -9.30 4.44
C GLU A 33 5.07 -9.07 4.28
N ARG A 34 4.35 -8.79 5.38
CA ARG A 34 2.94 -8.41 5.33
C ARG A 34 2.70 -7.11 4.55
N ILE A 35 3.53 -6.09 4.79
CA ILE A 35 3.44 -4.80 4.08
C ILE A 35 3.76 -4.98 2.60
N ASP A 36 4.84 -5.69 2.27
CA ASP A 36 5.27 -5.91 0.87
C ASP A 36 4.21 -6.70 0.08
N ARG A 37 3.60 -7.71 0.72
CA ARG A 37 2.47 -8.44 0.12
C ARG A 37 1.27 -7.52 -0.12
N GLU A 38 0.94 -6.66 0.83
CA GLU A 38 -0.16 -5.70 0.67
C GLU A 38 0.14 -4.68 -0.42
N LEU A 39 1.40 -4.26 -0.57
CA LEU A 39 1.84 -3.35 -1.63
C LEU A 39 1.58 -4.01 -2.99
N ALA A 40 2.00 -5.26 -3.17
CA ALA A 40 1.75 -6.01 -4.40
C ALA A 40 0.25 -6.11 -4.71
N VAL A 41 -0.58 -6.43 -3.72
CA VAL A 41 -2.04 -6.48 -3.87
C VAL A 41 -2.63 -5.14 -4.30
N MET A 42 -2.19 -4.03 -3.71
CA MET A 42 -2.67 -2.69 -4.10
C MET A 42 -2.30 -2.32 -5.54
N ILE A 43 -1.08 -2.67 -5.97
CA ILE A 43 -0.63 -2.44 -7.34
C ILE A 43 -1.43 -3.31 -8.31
N ASP A 44 -1.62 -4.60 -8.03
CA ASP A 44 -2.44 -5.49 -8.85
C ASP A 44 -3.88 -5.01 -8.96
N ASP A 45 -4.49 -4.60 -7.83
CA ASP A 45 -5.84 -4.05 -7.80
C ASP A 45 -5.95 -2.76 -8.64
N LEU A 46 -4.93 -1.88 -8.60
CA LEU A 46 -4.90 -0.66 -9.41
C LEU A 46 -4.76 -0.98 -10.91
N MET A 47 -3.87 -1.90 -11.27
CA MET A 47 -3.61 -2.28 -12.66
C MET A 47 -4.76 -3.05 -13.30
N ALA A 48 -5.63 -3.67 -12.50
CA ALA A 48 -6.83 -4.36 -12.96
C ALA A 48 -7.95 -3.41 -13.41
N ILE A 49 -7.85 -2.09 -13.13
CA ILE A 49 -8.87 -1.10 -13.49
C ILE A 49 -8.48 -0.37 -14.78
N ASN A 50 -9.48 -0.12 -15.64
CA ASN A 50 -9.30 0.68 -16.84
C ASN A 50 -9.36 2.18 -16.50
N LEU A 51 -8.20 2.78 -16.20
CA LEU A 51 -8.03 4.21 -15.92
C LEU A 51 -7.14 4.88 -16.97
N GLU A 52 -7.28 6.20 -17.13
CA GLU A 52 -6.30 6.99 -17.87
C GLU A 52 -4.92 6.88 -17.21
N TYR A 53 -3.86 6.74 -18.02
CA TYR A 53 -2.49 6.54 -17.56
C TYR A 53 -2.02 7.57 -16.52
N ASN A 54 -2.38 8.86 -16.69
CA ASN A 54 -2.03 9.90 -15.72
C ASN A 54 -2.67 9.70 -14.34
N ASN A 55 -3.86 9.09 -14.29
CA ASN A 55 -4.53 8.77 -13.03
C ASN A 55 -3.89 7.53 -12.39
N VAL A 56 -3.44 6.56 -13.18
CA VAL A 56 -2.65 5.42 -12.68
C VAL A 56 -1.35 5.91 -12.02
N GLY A 57 -0.57 6.76 -12.71
CA GLY A 57 0.70 7.27 -12.17
C GLY A 57 0.56 8.01 -10.84
N LYS A 58 -0.47 8.86 -10.70
CA LYS A 58 -0.76 9.54 -9.42
C LYS A 58 -1.12 8.56 -8.30
N GLN A 59 -1.88 7.51 -8.60
CA GLN A 59 -2.27 6.53 -7.60
C GLN A 59 -1.10 5.61 -7.21
N VAL A 60 -0.24 5.21 -8.16
CA VAL A 60 1.01 4.50 -7.85
C VAL A 60 1.87 5.33 -6.90
N LEU A 61 2.01 6.64 -7.16
CA LEU A 61 2.77 7.53 -6.28
C LEU A 61 2.17 7.61 -4.87
N ALA A 62 0.85 7.69 -4.74
CA ALA A 62 0.17 7.71 -3.44
C ALA A 62 0.34 6.39 -2.67
N ILE A 63 0.27 5.23 -3.36
CA ILE A 63 0.57 3.92 -2.76
C ILE A 63 2.02 3.88 -2.27
N TRP A 64 2.97 4.32 -3.11
CA TRP A 64 4.39 4.36 -2.79
C TRP A 64 4.70 5.26 -1.58
N GLN A 65 4.10 6.45 -1.52
CA GLN A 65 4.27 7.36 -0.38
C GLN A 65 3.75 6.73 0.92
N GLY A 66 2.54 6.16 0.90
CA GLY A 66 1.98 5.50 2.07
C GLY A 66 2.80 4.30 2.55
N TYR A 67 3.41 3.56 1.63
CA TYR A 67 4.33 2.47 1.93
C TYR A 67 5.55 2.95 2.73
N TRP A 68 6.25 3.99 2.24
CA TRP A 68 7.40 4.55 2.95
C TRP A 68 7.05 5.18 4.29
N MET A 69 5.90 5.84 4.37
CA MET A 69 5.38 6.37 5.63
C MET A 69 5.15 5.23 6.65
N ALA A 70 4.63 4.09 6.21
CA ALA A 70 4.37 2.95 7.08
C ALA A 70 5.67 2.28 7.54
N ILE A 71 6.61 2.04 6.64
CA ILE A 71 7.94 1.52 6.97
C ILE A 71 8.63 2.40 8.01
N SER A 72 8.66 3.71 7.75
CA SER A 72 9.31 4.68 8.66
C SER A 72 8.62 4.74 10.03
N ALA A 73 7.29 4.72 10.06
CA ALA A 73 6.52 4.79 11.30
C ALA A 73 6.59 3.51 12.15
N LEU A 74 6.89 2.37 11.52
CA LEU A 74 7.00 1.07 12.19
C LEU A 74 8.45 0.70 12.51
N ASP A 75 9.41 1.56 12.17
CA ASP A 75 10.84 1.33 12.35
C ASP A 75 11.28 -0.01 11.73
N ILE A 76 10.77 -0.30 10.54
CA ILE A 76 11.09 -1.53 9.81
C ILE A 76 12.35 -1.27 8.99
N ASP A 77 13.41 -2.03 9.29
CA ASP A 77 14.64 -1.96 8.51
C ASP A 77 14.39 -2.30 7.03
N VAL A 78 15.02 -1.50 6.17
CA VAL A 78 15.08 -1.69 4.72
C VAL A 78 16.53 -2.03 4.38
N GLU A 79 17.08 -3.08 4.98
CA GLU A 79 18.38 -3.60 4.53
C GLU A 79 18.16 -4.46 3.27
N ASP A 80 19.05 -4.24 2.29
CA ASP A 80 18.98 -4.68 0.88
C ASP A 80 18.97 -6.21 0.66
#